data_AF-A0A7W1VYL0-F1
#
_entry.id   AF-A0A7W1VYL0-F1
#
_cell.length_a   1.000
_cell.length_b   1.000
_cell.length_c   1.000
_cell.angle_alpha   90.00
_cell.angle_beta   90.00
_cell.angle_gamma   90.00
#
_symmetry.space_group_name_H-M   'P 1'
#
loop_
_entity.id
_entity.type
_entity.pdbx_description
1 polymer ?
#
loop_
_entity_poly.entity_id
_entity_poly.type
_entity_poly.pdbx_seq_one_letter_code
_entity_poly.pdbx_strand_id
1 'polypeptide(L)' 'PARDVGPRIVHSFLPMKGKGSSQWKYAWVPVIGPFIGATIAAVLYKILQP' A
#
# COMPACT_ATOMS: atom_id res chain seq x y z
N PRO A 1 2.96 -0.53 0.46
CA PRO A 1 2.66 -0.40 -0.99
C PRO A 1 2.73 -1.72 -1.78
N ALA A 2 3.93 -2.32 -2.00
CA ALA A 2 4.11 -3.45 -2.93
C ALA A 2 3.24 -4.69 -2.60
N ARG A 3 3.05 -4.95 -1.30
CA ARG A 3 2.19 -6.01 -0.76
C ARG A 3 0.74 -5.93 -1.24
N ASP A 4 0.20 -4.71 -1.42
CA ASP A 4 -1.23 -4.48 -1.67
C ASP A 4 -1.52 -4.14 -3.14
N VAL A 5 -0.66 -3.33 -3.76
CA VAL A 5 -0.90 -2.79 -5.11
C VAL A 5 -0.71 -3.86 -6.19
N GLY A 6 0.32 -4.70 -6.08
CA GLY A 6 0.60 -5.77 -7.05
C GLY A 6 -0.54 -6.77 -7.18
N PRO A 7 -0.98 -7.42 -6.08
CA PRO A 7 -2.12 -8.34 -6.12
C PRO A 7 -3.42 -7.67 -6.61
N ARG A 8 -3.64 -6.39 -6.29
CA ARG A 8 -4.84 -5.64 -6.70
C ARG A 8 -4.87 -5.33 -8.19
N ILE A 9 -3.72 -5.02 -8.78
CA ILE A 9 -3.56 -4.86 -10.23
C ILE A 9 -3.93 -6.17 -10.93
N VAL A 10 -3.31 -7.29 -10.51
CA VAL A 10 -3.59 -8.62 -11.07
C VAL A 10 -5.07 -8.99 -10.91
N HIS A 11 -5.65 -8.74 -9.72
CA HIS A 11 -7.07 -8.97 -9.47
C HIS A 11 -7.97 -8.15 -10.41
N SER A 12 -7.55 -6.94 -10.78
CA SER A 12 -8.33 -6.07 -11.66
C SER A 12 -8.29 -6.51 -13.12
N PHE A 13 -7.14 -6.96 -13.59
CA PHE A 13 -6.92 -7.38 -14.98
C PHE A 13 -7.40 -8.80 -15.29
N LEU A 14 -7.31 -9.74 -14.33
CA LEU A 14 -7.73 -11.11 -14.59
C LEU A 14 -9.27 -11.25 -14.53
N PRO A 15 -9.88 -11.92 -15.52
CA PRO A 15 -11.29 -12.31 -15.47
C PRO A 15 -11.43 -13.48 -14.50
N MET A 16 -12.13 -13.25 -13.39
CA MET A 16 -12.38 -14.26 -12.35
C MET A 16 -13.90 -14.37 -12.12
N LYS A 17 -14.40 -15.61 -12.08
CA LYS A 17 -15.83 -15.88 -11.88
C LYS A 17 -16.20 -15.57 -10.43
N GLY A 18 -17.24 -14.75 -10.20
CA GLY A 18 -17.68 -14.36 -8.85
C GLY A 18 -16.82 -13.28 -8.17
N LYS A 19 -15.99 -12.56 -8.92
CA LYS A 19 -15.10 -11.49 -8.40
C LYS A 19 -15.89 -10.30 -7.84
N GLY A 20 -15.51 -9.86 -6.64
CA GLY A 20 -16.00 -8.63 -6.02
C GLY A 20 -15.29 -7.36 -6.53
N SER A 21 -15.54 -6.22 -5.88
CA SER A 21 -14.86 -4.96 -6.22
C SER A 21 -13.37 -5.03 -5.91
N SER A 22 -12.53 -4.42 -6.78
CA SER A 22 -11.08 -4.28 -6.56
C SER A 22 -10.73 -3.17 -5.55
N GLN A 23 -11.74 -2.59 -4.87
CA GLN A 23 -11.62 -1.66 -3.74
C GLN A 23 -10.68 -0.47 -3.98
N TRP A 24 -10.68 0.08 -5.20
CA TRP A 24 -9.79 1.17 -5.62
C TRP A 24 -9.92 2.44 -4.77
N LYS A 25 -11.10 2.70 -4.21
CA LYS A 25 -11.31 3.83 -3.27
C LYS A 25 -10.42 3.75 -2.02
N TYR A 26 -10.03 2.55 -1.60
CA TYR A 26 -9.14 2.33 -0.45
C TYR A 26 -7.67 2.15 -0.86
N ALA A 27 -7.38 1.96 -2.16
CA ALA A 27 -6.05 1.54 -2.64
C ALA A 27 -4.93 2.56 -2.39
N TRP A 28 -5.25 3.84 -2.19
CA TRP A 28 -4.26 4.88 -1.89
C TRP A 28 -3.77 4.84 -0.43
N VAL A 29 -4.59 4.34 0.50
CA VAL A 29 -4.25 4.24 1.94
C VAL A 29 -3.02 3.37 2.20
N PRO A 30 -2.91 2.12 1.68
CA PRO A 30 -1.71 1.28 1.86
C PRO A 30 -0.50 1.74 1.03
N VAL A 31 -0.63 2.84 0.29
CA VAL A 31 0.47 3.51 -0.40
C VAL A 31 0.95 4.67 0.46
N ILE A 32 0.10 5.68 0.70
CA ILE A 32 0.46 6.91 1.41
C ILE A 32 0.78 6.66 2.89
N GLY A 33 0.01 5.80 3.57
CA GLY A 33 0.22 5.50 4.99
C GLY A 33 1.63 4.96 5.27
N PRO A 34 2.07 3.87 4.59
CA PRO A 34 3.42 3.36 4.76
C PRO A 34 4.53 4.33 4.35
N PHE A 35 4.33 5.17 3.31
CA PHE A 35 5.34 6.16 2.94
C PHE A 35 5.54 7.23 4.01
N ILE A 36 4.45 7.80 4.53
CA ILE A 36 4.51 8.79 5.61
C ILE A 36 5.10 8.16 6.87
N GLY A 37 4.59 7.00 7.28
CA GLY A 37 5.06 6.29 8.47
C GLY A 37 6.54 5.93 8.39
N ALA A 38 7.00 5.38 7.28
CA ALA A 38 8.41 5.03 7.08
C ALA A 38 9.31 6.28 7.07
N THR A 39 8.87 7.37 6.44
CA THR A 39 9.63 8.62 6.42
C THR A 39 9.77 9.20 7.83
N ILE A 40 8.68 9.27 8.58
CA ILE A 40 8.71 9.73 9.98
C ILE A 40 9.61 8.84 10.83
N ALA A 41 9.46 7.52 10.71
CA ALA A 41 10.28 6.56 11.46
C ALA A 41 11.77 6.70 11.14
N ALA A 42 12.13 6.85 9.86
CA ALA A 42 13.52 7.03 9.44
C ALA A 42 14.13 8.36 9.94
N VAL A 43 13.35 9.45 9.91
CA VAL A 43 13.79 10.75 10.45
C VAL A 43 13.97 10.68 11.96
N LEU A 44 13.00 10.12 12.69
CA LEU A 44 13.10 9.94 14.13
C LEU A 44 14.28 9.04 14.51
N TYR A 45 14.51 7.97 13.77
CA TYR A 45 15.68 7.11 13.95
C TYR A 45 16.99 7.89 13.82
N LYS A 46 17.12 8.75 12.79
CA LYS A 46 18.30 9.62 12.61
C LYS A 46 18.51 10.65 13.71
N ILE A 47 17.44 11.09 14.37
CA ILE A 47 17.50 12.10 15.44
C ILE A 47 17.76 11.45 16.80
N LEU A 48 17.17 10.28 17.05
CA LEU A 48 17.16 9.62 18.36
C LEU A 48 18.29 8.60 18.53
N GLN A 49 18.81 8.02 17.45
CA GLN A 49 20.01 7.19 17.53
C GLN A 49 21.26 8.06 17.40
N PRO A 50 22.20 7.98 18.36
CA PRO A 50 23.51 8.62 18.26
C PRO A 50 24.38 8.00 17.15
#